data_AF-A0A974T5R0-F1
#
_entry.id   AF-A0A974T5R0-F1
#
_cell.length_a   1.000
_cell.length_b   1.000
_cell.length_c   1.000
_cell.angle_alpha   90.00
_cell.angle_beta   90.00
_cell.angle_gamma   90.00
#
_symmetry.space_group_name_H-M   'P 1'
#
loop_
_entity.id
_entity.type
_entity.pdbx_description
1 polymer ?
#
loop_
_entity_poly.entity_id
_entity_poly.type
_entity_poly.pdbx_seq_one_letter_code
_entity_poly.pdbx_strand_id
1 'polypeptide(L)'
;MDESIFEAWYELADNSVALLPLNEVHRLRSIGCWLKEPVFLHQIQAESLEAAVEIHEEKMDWDSFWAQKDVLANCPQCAVRYFARRSVSCPRCETTS
;
A
#
# COMPACT_ATOMS: atom_id res chain seq x y z
N MET A 1 14.04 13.38 14.97
CA MET A 1 12.59 13.11 14.91
C MET A 1 12.45 11.61 14.74
N ASP A 2 11.55 10.97 15.50
CA ASP A 2 11.35 9.52 15.36
C ASP A 2 10.54 9.27 14.09
N GLU A 3 11.14 8.58 13.13
CA GLU A 3 10.47 8.23 11.88
C GLU A 3 9.35 7.22 12.14
N SER A 4 8.19 7.48 11.52
CA SER A 4 7.03 6.60 11.56
C SER A 4 6.89 5.81 10.26
N ILE A 5 6.30 4.62 10.36
CA ILE A 5 5.98 3.81 9.18
C ILE A 5 4.54 4.08 8.77
N PHE A 6 4.34 4.41 7.50
CA PHE A 6 3.06 4.57 6.83
C PHE A 6 2.88 3.45 5.80
N GLU A 7 1.65 3.02 5.60
CA GLU A 7 1.29 2.08 4.55
C GLU A 7 0.33 2.74 3.56
N ALA A 8 0.65 2.61 2.27
CA ALA A 8 -0.23 3.02 1.17
C ALA A 8 -1.03 1.81 0.66
N TRP A 9 -2.34 1.99 0.56
CA TRP A 9 -3.29 0.97 0.13
C TRP A 9 -4.22 1.53 -0.95
N TYR A 10 -4.42 0.78 -2.03
CA TYR A 10 -5.44 1.06 -3.03
C TYR A 10 -6.72 0.29 -2.70
N GLU A 11 -7.86 0.96 -2.70
CA GLU A 11 -9.18 0.36 -2.51
C GLU A 11 -9.85 0.13 -3.87
N LEU A 12 -10.03 -1.14 -4.27
CA LEU A 12 -10.68 -1.47 -5.54
C LEU A 12 -12.17 -1.12 -5.56
N ALA A 13 -12.85 -1.11 -4.41
CA ALA A 13 -14.27 -0.88 -4.34
C ALA A 13 -14.68 0.55 -4.76
N ASP A 14 -13.80 1.54 -4.54
CA ASP A 14 -14.07 2.95 -4.88
C ASP A 14 -12.95 3.64 -5.66
N ASN A 15 -11.87 2.91 -6.01
CA ASN A 15 -10.70 3.40 -6.73
C ASN A 15 -9.92 4.50 -6.00
N SER A 16 -9.96 4.53 -4.66
CA SER A 16 -9.22 5.49 -3.83
C SER A 16 -7.89 4.93 -3.31
N VAL A 17 -7.03 5.84 -2.82
CA VAL A 17 -5.80 5.49 -2.10
C VAL A 17 -5.92 5.96 -0.66
N ALA A 18 -5.65 5.06 0.28
CA ALA A 18 -5.52 5.35 1.69
C ALA A 18 -4.05 5.29 2.09
N LEU A 19 -3.53 6.38 2.66
CA LEU A 19 -2.22 6.46 3.28
C LEU A 19 -2.40 6.64 4.79
N LEU A 20 -1.98 5.64 5.57
CA LEU A 20 -2.24 5.58 7.01
C LEU A 20 -0.99 5.17 7.78
N PRO A 21 -0.77 5.70 8.99
CA PRO A 21 0.22 5.17 9.93
C PRO A 21 0.01 3.68 10.22
N LEU A 22 1.09 2.92 10.38
CA LEU A 22 1.05 1.46 10.59
C LEU A 22 0.23 1.05 11.84
N ASN A 23 0.33 1.84 12.92
CA ASN A 23 -0.48 1.62 14.13
C ASN A 23 -1.98 1.76 13.86
N GLU A 24 -2.38 2.71 13.02
CA GLU A 24 -3.77 2.92 12.63
C GLU A 24 -4.27 1.80 11.72
N VAL A 25 -3.44 1.31 10.80
CA VAL A 25 -3.74 0.12 10.00
C VAL A 25 -4.03 -1.09 10.90
N HIS A 26 -3.17 -1.34 11.89
CA HIS A 26 -3.38 -2.42 12.85
C HIS A 26 -4.67 -2.25 13.66
N ARG A 27 -4.96 -1.01 14.10
CA ARG A 27 -6.19 -0.68 14.82
C ARG A 27 -7.44 -0.94 13.98
N LEU A 28 -7.49 -0.46 12.73
CA LEU A 28 -8.64 -0.63 11.84
C LEU A 28 -8.89 -2.10 11.50
N ARG A 29 -7.83 -2.89 11.29
CA ARG A 29 -7.94 -4.34 11.07
C ARG A 29 -8.48 -5.09 12.27
N SER A 30 -8.03 -4.76 13.48
CA SER A 30 -8.44 -5.48 14.69
C SER A 30 -9.92 -5.27 15.03
N ILE A 31 -10.48 -4.12 14.65
CA ILE A 31 -11.90 -3.82 14.86
C ILE A 31 -12.79 -4.17 13.65
N GLY A 32 -12.22 -4.77 12.60
CA GLY A 32 -12.96 -5.12 11.38
C GLY A 32 -13.39 -3.92 10.51
N CYS A 33 -12.91 -2.71 10.81
CA CYS A 33 -13.15 -1.50 10.01
C CYS A 33 -12.06 -1.32 8.94
N TRP A 34 -11.60 -2.42 8.35
CA TRP A 34 -10.62 -2.38 7.27
C TRP A 34 -11.28 -2.05 5.93
N LEU A 35 -10.45 -1.67 4.96
CA LEU A 35 -10.81 -1.52 3.56
C LEU A 35 -11.57 -2.76 3.03
N LYS A 36 -12.49 -2.54 2.09
CA LYS A 36 -13.36 -3.58 1.50
C LYS A 36 -12.58 -4.50 0.57
N GLU A 37 -11.84 -3.92 -0.38
CA GLU A 37 -11.01 -4.66 -1.34
C GLU A 37 -9.59 -4.05 -1.39
N PRO A 38 -8.83 -4.19 -0.29
CA PRO A 38 -7.49 -3.61 -0.17
C PRO A 38 -6.49 -4.27 -1.11
N VAL A 39 -5.69 -3.44 -1.77
CA VAL A 39 -4.49 -3.82 -2.51
C VAL A 39 -3.32 -3.03 -1.96
N PHE A 40 -2.30 -3.73 -1.47
CA PHE A 40 -1.10 -3.11 -0.92
C PHE A 40 -0.28 -2.47 -2.02
N LEU A 41 0.14 -1.21 -1.81
CA LEU A 41 1.03 -0.50 -2.72
C LEU A 41 2.47 -0.60 -2.21
N HIS A 42 2.77 0.02 -1.07
CA HIS A 42 4.11 0.02 -0.47
C HIS A 42 4.10 0.60 0.95
N GLN A 43 5.22 0.40 1.66
CA GLN A 43 5.53 1.07 2.94
C GLN A 43 6.40 2.31 2.72
N ILE A 44 6.25 3.28 3.62
CA ILE A 44 6.97 4.56 3.61
C ILE A 44 7.44 4.85 5.03
N GLN A 45 8.71 5.17 5.20
CA GLN A 45 9.28 5.67 6.44
C GLN A 45 9.42 7.18 6.31
N ALA A 46 8.75 7.93 7.20
CA ALA A 46 8.70 9.38 7.13
C ALA A 46 8.50 9.99 8.52
N GLU A 47 8.92 11.24 8.71
CA GLU A 47 8.75 11.97 9.97
C GLU A 47 7.34 12.54 10.18
N SER A 48 6.55 12.66 9.11
CA SER A 48 5.18 13.16 9.14
C SER A 48 4.32 12.53 8.04
N LEU A 49 3.00 12.75 8.12
CA LEU A 49 2.07 12.33 7.07
C LEU A 49 2.32 13.11 5.78
N GLU A 50 2.62 14.40 5.88
CA GLU A 50 2.92 15.27 4.73
C GLU A 50 4.13 14.74 3.95
N ALA A 51 5.23 14.44 4.65
CA ALA A 51 6.41 13.84 4.02
C ALA A 51 6.11 12.45 3.42
N ALA A 52 5.24 11.66 4.07
CA ALA A 52 4.82 10.37 3.53
C ALA A 52 3.99 10.52 2.24
N VAL A 53 3.15 11.56 2.14
CA VAL A 53 2.39 11.89 0.92
C VAL A 53 3.33 12.25 -0.21
N GLU A 54 4.31 13.13 0.03
CA GLU A 54 5.30 13.51 -0.99
C GLU A 54 6.07 12.28 -1.51
N ILE A 55 6.58 11.43 -0.62
CA ILE A 55 7.26 10.18 -1.00
C ILE A 55 6.31 9.23 -1.75
N HIS A 56 5.03 9.17 -1.36
CA HIS A 56 4.05 8.34 -2.06
C HIS A 56 3.83 8.82 -3.49
N GLU A 57 3.64 10.12 -3.69
CA GLU A 57 3.46 10.72 -5.01
C GLU A 57 4.68 10.48 -5.90
N GLU A 58 5.89 10.64 -5.37
CA GLU A 58 7.14 10.32 -6.10
C GLU A 58 7.23 8.83 -6.47
N LYS A 59 6.91 7.92 -5.55
CA LYS A 59 6.91 6.47 -5.81
C LYS A 59 5.85 6.04 -6.82
N MET A 60 4.76 6.79 -6.90
CA MET A 60 3.62 6.45 -7.76
C MET A 60 3.73 7.00 -9.18
N ASP A 61 4.78 7.77 -9.52
CA ASP A 61 5.10 8.35 -10.84
C ASP A 61 3.87 8.43 -11.78
N TRP A 62 2.96 9.33 -11.40
CA TRP A 62 1.51 9.13 -11.52
C TRP A 62 0.90 9.38 -12.90
N ASP A 63 1.71 9.52 -13.94
CA ASP A 63 1.18 9.62 -15.32
C ASP A 63 0.70 8.27 -15.87
N SER A 64 0.98 7.13 -15.20
CA SER A 64 0.78 5.79 -15.76
C SER A 64 0.12 4.74 -14.83
N PHE A 65 -0.29 5.10 -13.61
CA PHE A 65 -0.92 4.13 -12.70
C PHE A 65 -2.38 3.86 -13.10
N TRP A 66 -2.61 2.68 -13.68
CA TRP A 66 -3.95 2.20 -14.04
C TRP A 66 -4.21 0.82 -13.46
N ALA A 67 -4.71 0.81 -12.22
CA ALA A 67 -5.09 -0.40 -11.48
C ALA A 67 -5.97 -1.37 -12.31
N GLN A 68 -6.87 -0.84 -13.14
CA GLN A 68 -7.78 -1.64 -13.98
C GLN A 68 -7.09 -2.44 -15.11
N LYS A 69 -5.84 -2.10 -15.45
CA LYS A 69 -5.08 -2.80 -16.50
C LYS A 69 -3.99 -3.72 -15.94
N ASP A 70 -3.76 -3.67 -14.63
CA ASP A 70 -2.70 -4.42 -13.98
C ASP A 70 -3.21 -5.74 -13.39
N VAL A 71 -2.30 -6.72 -13.34
CA VAL A 71 -2.59 -8.03 -12.78
C VAL A 71 -2.41 -7.97 -11.27
N LEU A 72 -3.43 -8.41 -10.53
CA LEU A 72 -3.35 -8.60 -9.09
C LEU A 72 -2.74 -9.96 -8.76
N ALA A 73 -1.80 -9.97 -7.83
CA ALA A 73 -1.23 -11.17 -7.23
C ALA A 73 -1.50 -11.19 -5.73
N ASN A 74 -1.54 -12.40 -5.16
CA ASN A 74 -1.56 -12.62 -3.72
C ASN A 74 -0.17 -13.12 -3.29
N CYS A 75 0.45 -12.45 -2.34
CA CYS A 75 1.72 -12.93 -1.79
C CYS A 75 1.49 -14.20 -0.96
N PRO A 76 2.19 -15.31 -1.23
CA PRO A 76 2.01 -16.56 -0.48
C PRO A 76 2.51 -16.48 0.96
N GLN A 77 3.40 -15.53 1.27
CA GLN A 77 4.04 -15.42 2.59
C GLN A 77 3.29 -14.49 3.54
N CYS A 78 2.89 -13.29 3.07
CA CYS A 78 2.21 -12.30 3.92
C CYS A 78 0.73 -12.07 3.58
N ALA A 79 0.19 -12.86 2.64
CA ALA A 79 -1.22 -12.87 2.22
C ALA A 79 -1.77 -11.52 1.71
N VAL A 80 -0.92 -10.55 1.39
CA VAL A 80 -1.37 -9.27 0.82
C VAL A 80 -1.63 -9.41 -0.68
N ARG A 81 -2.66 -8.72 -1.15
CA ARG A 81 -2.89 -8.44 -2.58
C ARG A 81 -1.99 -7.29 -3.01
N TYR A 82 -1.40 -7.36 -4.20
CA TYR A 82 -0.58 -6.28 -4.76
C TYR A 82 -0.59 -6.31 -6.30
N PHE A 83 -0.18 -5.21 -6.95
CA PHE A 83 -0.09 -5.12 -8.41
C PHE A 83 1.25 -5.69 -8.93
N ALA A 84 1.23 -6.91 -9.46
CA ALA A 84 2.44 -7.65 -9.84
C ALA A 84 3.24 -6.99 -10.96
N ARG A 85 2.59 -6.30 -11.90
CA ARG A 85 3.30 -5.59 -12.98
C ARG A 85 4.10 -4.38 -12.50
N ARG A 86 3.81 -3.89 -11.29
CA ARG A 86 4.46 -2.70 -10.69
C ARG A 86 5.52 -3.06 -9.67
N SER A 87 5.64 -4.33 -9.31
CA SER A 87 6.60 -4.79 -8.31
C SER A 87 7.12 -6.19 -8.67
N VAL A 88 8.44 -6.31 -8.83
CA VAL A 88 9.11 -7.57 -9.19
C VAL A 88 8.98 -8.62 -8.08
N SER A 89 8.85 -8.17 -6.83
CA SER A 89 8.64 -8.99 -5.63
C SER A 89 7.44 -8.48 -4.85
N CYS A 90 7.02 -9.16 -3.78
CA CYS A 90 6.00 -8.63 -2.90
C CYS A 90 6.50 -7.32 -2.26
N PRO A 91 5.79 -6.19 -2.42
CA PRO A 91 6.27 -4.91 -1.90
C PRO A 91 6.26 -4.81 -0.36
N ARG A 92 5.75 -5.84 0.33
CA ARG A 92 5.69 -5.89 1.80
C ARG A 92 6.79 -6.74 2.43
N CYS A 93 7.11 -7.89 1.84
CA CYS A 93 8.03 -8.85 2.44
C CYS A 93 9.11 -9.34 1.47
N GLU A 94 9.20 -8.72 0.28
CA GLU A 94 10.22 -8.97 -0.75
C GLU A 94 10.26 -10.40 -1.30
N THR A 95 9.31 -11.26 -0.91
CA THR A 95 9.14 -12.60 -1.47
C THR A 95 8.81 -12.52 -2.96
N THR A 96 9.60 -13.22 -3.77
CA THR A 96 9.30 -13.45 -5.19
C THR A 96 8.22 -14.52 -5.32
N SER A 97 7.16 -14.21 -6.06
CA SER A 97 6.05 -15.13 -6.38
C SER A 97 6.47 -16.22 -7.36
#